data_AF-A0A8J7FFY6-F1
#
_entry.id   AF-A0A8J7FFY6-F1
#
_cell.length_a   1.000
_cell.length_b   1.000
_cell.length_c   1.000
_cell.angle_alpha   90.00
_cell.angle_beta   90.00
_cell.angle_gamma   90.00
#
_symmetry.space_group_name_H-M   'P 1'
#
loop_
_entity.id
_entity.type
_entity.pdbx_description
1 polymer ?
#
loop_
_entity_poly.entity_id
_entity_poly.type
_entity_poly.pdbx_seq_one_letter_code
_entity_poly.pdbx_strand_id
1 'polypeptide(L)'
;MKNTLRTPYPTYKRQQGFTLLELLVVVSVLASLAGIAAVAMDGYEQDAQEQLVHVEMKRIANAIYRFKEDTGYFPKEGMFTADNLFGASDSSTTKSKYEHQNNLGWLLSAPELYDTNGDNDTDSSDGDPRNRLPWNHSTGRGWNGPYLTIESKQLLSTQDCDLSVTGSNNSFDAIADPFERKKTYSGSDSCFLVLDEGNWVSREFAGMPYRYDTNYKDSNVSECTSSCIALISAGKNSEFNEATATDDDIVIVLRSDG
;
A
#
# COMPACT_ATOMS: atom_id res chain seq x y z
N MET A 1 -65.66 54.37 -49.32
CA MET A 1 -65.48 52.90 -49.21
C MET A 1 -64.49 52.65 -48.08
N LYS A 2 -64.90 52.03 -46.96
CA LYS A 2 -64.01 51.69 -45.84
C LYS A 2 -63.65 50.20 -45.94
N ASN A 3 -62.41 49.89 -46.29
CA ASN A 3 -61.87 48.53 -46.27
C ASN A 3 -61.45 48.17 -44.85
N THR A 4 -62.07 47.14 -44.28
CA THR A 4 -61.70 46.55 -43.00
C THR A 4 -60.81 45.33 -43.25
N LEU A 5 -59.51 45.47 -42.95
CA LEU A 5 -58.58 44.35 -42.95
C LEU A 5 -58.85 43.49 -41.70
N ARG A 6 -59.24 42.23 -41.89
CA ARG A 6 -59.32 41.23 -40.82
C ARG A 6 -57.97 40.55 -40.69
N THR A 7 -57.29 40.73 -39.58
CA THR A 7 -56.08 39.97 -39.23
C THR A 7 -56.48 38.60 -38.65
N PRO A 8 -55.82 37.50 -39.07
CA PRO A 8 -56.04 36.19 -38.46
C PRO A 8 -55.37 36.15 -37.07
N TYR A 9 -56.14 35.79 -36.04
CA TYR A 9 -55.62 35.59 -34.69
C TYR A 9 -54.83 34.27 -34.61
N PRO A 10 -53.59 34.26 -34.09
CA PRO A 10 -52.83 33.04 -33.92
C PRO A 10 -53.47 32.14 -32.86
N THR A 11 -53.77 30.89 -33.22
CA THR A 11 -54.24 29.88 -32.28
C THR A 11 -53.09 29.39 -31.41
N TYR A 12 -53.03 29.85 -30.16
CA TYR A 12 -52.13 29.28 -29.15
C TYR A 12 -52.56 27.84 -28.84
N LYS A 13 -51.76 26.85 -29.23
CA LYS A 13 -51.90 25.49 -28.72
C LYS A 13 -51.66 25.55 -27.21
N ARG A 14 -52.65 25.16 -26.42
CA ARG A 14 -52.49 25.00 -24.97
C ARG A 14 -51.46 23.90 -24.73
N GLN A 15 -50.26 24.27 -24.30
CA GLN A 15 -49.32 23.31 -23.72
C GLN A 15 -49.97 22.78 -22.44
N GLN A 16 -50.30 21.50 -22.43
CA GLN A 16 -50.71 20.82 -21.21
C GLN A 16 -49.47 20.70 -20.33
N GLY A 17 -49.40 21.51 -19.28
CA GLY A 17 -48.37 21.39 -18.25
C GLY A 17 -48.56 20.09 -17.47
N PHE A 18 -47.45 19.50 -17.04
CA PHE A 18 -47.43 18.33 -16.17
C PHE A 18 -48.26 18.58 -14.91
N THR A 19 -48.99 17.56 -14.48
CA THR A 19 -49.77 17.65 -13.23
C THR A 19 -48.86 17.43 -12.02
N LEU A 20 -49.23 17.99 -10.86
CA LEU A 20 -48.49 17.79 -9.61
C LEU A 20 -48.39 16.30 -9.24
N LEU A 21 -49.45 15.54 -9.52
CA LEU A 21 -49.49 14.09 -9.29
C LEU A 21 -48.48 13.34 -10.16
N GLU A 22 -48.34 13.73 -11.42
CA GLU A 22 -47.40 13.12 -12.37
C GLU A 22 -45.96 13.35 -11.93
N LEU A 23 -45.64 14.56 -11.45
CA LEU A 23 -44.35 14.85 -10.85
C LEU A 23 -44.10 14.00 -9.59
N LEU A 24 -45.12 13.86 -8.72
CA LEU A 24 -45.03 13.10 -7.47
C LEU A 24 -44.74 11.61 -7.74
N VAL A 25 -45.46 11.00 -8.69
CA VAL A 25 -45.23 9.60 -9.06
C VAL A 25 -43.82 9.42 -9.62
N VAL A 26 -43.36 10.32 -10.49
CA VAL A 26 -42.00 10.26 -11.05
C VAL A 26 -40.95 10.34 -9.95
N VAL A 27 -41.03 11.31 -9.03
CA VAL A 27 -40.04 11.39 -7.93
C VAL A 27 -40.12 10.21 -6.98
N SER A 28 -41.32 9.63 -6.75
CA SER A 28 -41.43 8.41 -5.93
C SER A 28 -40.78 7.20 -6.59
N VAL A 29 -40.93 7.05 -7.91
CA VAL A 29 -40.29 5.96 -8.65
C VAL A 29 -38.78 6.18 -8.67
N LEU A 30 -38.31 7.40 -8.94
CA LEU A 30 -36.88 7.72 -8.89
C LEU A 30 -36.27 7.50 -7.51
N ALA A 31 -36.96 7.92 -6.44
CA ALA A 31 -36.51 7.68 -5.07
C ALA A 31 -36.45 6.18 -4.74
N SER A 32 -37.43 5.39 -5.18
CA SER A 32 -37.43 3.93 -4.98
C SER A 32 -36.28 3.24 -5.73
N LEU A 33 -36.02 3.63 -6.97
CA LEU A 33 -34.92 3.10 -7.77
C LEU A 33 -33.56 3.48 -7.17
N ALA A 34 -33.42 4.73 -6.72
CA ALA A 34 -32.21 5.20 -6.04
C ALA A 34 -31.95 4.42 -4.73
N GLY A 35 -33.01 4.14 -3.95
CA GLY A 35 -32.90 3.33 -2.73
C GLY A 35 -32.42 1.90 -3.00
N ILE A 36 -32.98 1.23 -4.02
CA ILE A 36 -32.55 -0.12 -4.42
C ILE A 36 -31.10 -0.10 -4.92
N ALA A 37 -30.75 0.89 -5.75
CA ALA A 37 -29.40 1.02 -6.27
C ALA A 37 -28.36 1.24 -5.15
N ALA A 38 -28.68 2.05 -4.13
CA ALA A 38 -27.79 2.30 -3.01
C ALA A 38 -27.46 1.01 -2.22
N VAL A 39 -28.46 0.19 -1.91
CA VAL A 39 -28.23 -1.10 -1.20
C VAL A 39 -27.48 -2.09 -2.08
N ALA A 40 -27.71 -2.06 -3.40
CA ALA A 40 -27.03 -2.95 -4.34
C ALA A 40 -25.55 -2.60 -4.55
N MET A 41 -25.06 -1.42 -4.17
CA MET A 41 -23.65 -1.04 -4.33
C MET A 41 -22.77 -1.42 -3.13
N ASP A 42 -23.38 -1.78 -2.00
CA ASP A 42 -22.66 -2.14 -0.78
C ASP A 42 -21.87 -3.46 -1.00
N GLY A 43 -20.56 -3.43 -0.76
CA GLY A 43 -19.64 -4.58 -0.92
C GLY A 43 -18.88 -4.70 -2.26
N TYR A 44 -19.35 -4.09 -3.36
CA TYR A 44 -18.64 -4.16 -4.65
C TYR A 44 -17.26 -3.48 -4.61
N GLU A 45 -17.14 -2.42 -3.82
CA GLU A 45 -15.85 -1.72 -3.62
C GLU A 45 -14.84 -2.61 -2.90
N GLN A 46 -15.27 -3.34 -1.86
CA GLN A 46 -14.40 -4.23 -1.09
C GLN A 46 -13.89 -5.40 -1.92
N ASP A 47 -14.76 -5.99 -2.76
CA ASP A 47 -14.36 -7.08 -3.66
C ASP A 47 -13.43 -6.59 -4.76
N ALA A 48 -13.64 -5.36 -5.26
CA ALA A 48 -12.71 -4.73 -6.20
C ALA A 48 -11.35 -4.45 -5.55
N GLN A 49 -11.33 -3.95 -4.31
CA GLN A 49 -10.11 -3.74 -3.53
C GLN A 49 -9.36 -5.05 -3.29
N GLU A 50 -10.04 -6.12 -2.92
CA GLU A 50 -9.44 -7.45 -2.76
C GLU A 50 -8.79 -7.96 -4.06
N GLN A 51 -9.46 -7.80 -5.20
CA GLN A 51 -8.88 -8.13 -6.50
C GLN A 51 -7.64 -7.29 -6.81
N LEU A 52 -7.68 -5.99 -6.50
CA LEU A 52 -6.52 -5.10 -6.66
C LEU A 52 -5.36 -5.55 -5.76
N VAL A 53 -5.64 -5.92 -4.50
CA VAL A 53 -4.63 -6.43 -3.56
C VAL A 53 -3.93 -7.65 -4.13
N HIS A 54 -4.66 -8.62 -4.68
CA HIS A 54 -4.05 -9.79 -5.30
C HIS A 54 -3.15 -9.44 -6.49
N VAL A 55 -3.53 -8.45 -7.30
CA VAL A 55 -2.71 -7.98 -8.43
C VAL A 55 -1.45 -7.27 -7.95
N GLU A 56 -1.58 -6.38 -6.97
CA GLU A 56 -0.47 -5.63 -6.38
C GLU A 56 0.51 -6.55 -5.65
N MET A 57 0.01 -7.46 -4.81
CA MET A 57 0.84 -8.44 -4.12
C MET A 57 1.58 -9.36 -5.09
N LYS A 58 0.95 -9.80 -6.19
CA LYS A 58 1.65 -10.57 -7.24
C LYS A 58 2.77 -9.74 -7.89
N ARG A 59 2.54 -8.44 -8.11
CA ARG A 59 3.56 -7.54 -8.64
C ARG A 59 4.74 -7.40 -7.67
N ILE A 60 4.47 -7.22 -6.37
CA ILE A 60 5.50 -7.16 -5.33
C ILE A 60 6.24 -8.50 -5.24
N ALA A 61 5.54 -9.63 -5.19
CA ALA A 61 6.14 -10.96 -5.16
C ALA A 61 7.08 -11.20 -6.36
N ASN A 62 6.66 -10.82 -7.57
CA ASN A 62 7.51 -10.90 -8.76
C ASN A 62 8.76 -10.01 -8.65
N ALA A 63 8.64 -8.82 -8.04
CA ALA A 63 9.79 -7.95 -7.78
C ALA A 63 10.76 -8.59 -6.77
N ILE A 64 10.24 -9.28 -5.75
CA ILE A 64 11.03 -10.05 -4.78
C ILE A 64 11.75 -11.22 -5.45
N TYR A 65 11.07 -11.96 -6.32
CA TYR A 65 11.71 -13.05 -7.07
C TYR A 65 12.83 -12.54 -7.97
N ARG A 66 12.64 -11.40 -8.66
CA ARG A 66 13.72 -10.76 -9.43
C ARG A 66 14.89 -10.32 -8.56
N PHE A 67 14.61 -9.71 -7.41
CA PHE A 67 15.65 -9.38 -6.42
C PHE A 67 16.46 -10.64 -6.04
N LYS A 68 15.78 -11.75 -5.78
CA LYS A 68 16.42 -13.02 -5.44
C LYS A 68 17.22 -13.60 -6.60
N GLU A 69 16.72 -13.53 -7.84
CA GLU A 69 17.44 -14.00 -9.02
C GLU A 69 18.74 -13.22 -9.23
N ASP A 70 18.68 -11.89 -9.11
CA ASP A 70 19.82 -11.00 -9.35
C ASP A 70 20.84 -11.04 -8.21
N THR A 71 20.39 -11.12 -6.96
CA THR A 71 21.28 -11.09 -5.79
C THR A 71 21.67 -12.48 -5.28
N GLY A 72 20.80 -13.47 -5.49
CA GLY A 72 20.90 -14.85 -5.03
C GLY A 72 20.27 -15.14 -3.67
N TYR A 73 19.80 -14.13 -2.95
CA TYR A 73 19.16 -14.28 -1.64
C TYR A 73 17.79 -13.63 -1.65
N PHE A 74 16.86 -14.16 -0.85
CA PHE A 74 15.69 -13.37 -0.55
C PHE A 74 16.09 -12.14 0.27
N PRO A 75 15.28 -11.07 0.22
CA PRO A 75 15.46 -9.91 1.08
C PRO A 75 15.55 -10.31 2.55
N LYS A 76 16.38 -9.61 3.33
CA LYS A 76 16.63 -9.88 4.75
C LYS A 76 17.27 -11.24 5.06
N GLU A 77 17.81 -11.94 4.06
CA GLU A 77 18.53 -13.20 4.23
C GLU A 77 19.95 -13.15 3.64
N GLY A 78 20.77 -14.14 4.02
CA GLY A 78 22.14 -14.25 3.53
C GLY A 78 22.91 -12.97 3.83
N MET A 79 23.49 -12.35 2.81
CA MET A 79 24.22 -11.09 2.97
C MET A 79 23.32 -9.87 3.24
N PHE A 80 22.01 -9.99 3.07
CA PHE A 80 21.04 -8.90 3.27
C PHE A 80 20.39 -8.92 4.65
N THR A 81 20.85 -9.75 5.59
CA THR A 81 20.42 -9.63 6.99
C THR A 81 20.86 -8.28 7.54
N ALA A 82 20.12 -7.74 8.51
CA ALA A 82 20.48 -6.47 9.13
C ALA A 82 21.88 -6.52 9.77
N ASP A 83 22.22 -7.61 10.45
CA ASP A 83 23.55 -7.79 11.03
C ASP A 83 24.68 -7.76 9.98
N ASN A 84 24.46 -8.31 8.78
CA ASN A 84 25.48 -8.30 7.73
C ASN A 84 25.55 -6.95 7.00
N LEU A 85 24.48 -6.16 6.99
CA LEU A 85 24.46 -4.84 6.36
C LEU A 85 24.98 -3.73 7.29
N PHE A 86 24.69 -3.82 8.59
CA PHE A 86 24.91 -2.76 9.58
C PHE A 86 25.89 -3.17 10.70
N GLY A 87 26.29 -4.44 10.78
CA GLY A 87 27.04 -4.99 11.91
C GLY A 87 26.12 -5.52 13.01
N ALA A 88 26.49 -6.66 13.58
CA ALA A 88 25.71 -7.32 14.63
C ALA A 88 25.57 -6.47 15.91
N SER A 89 26.57 -5.63 16.20
CA SER A 89 26.59 -4.76 17.37
C SER A 89 25.87 -3.42 17.16
N ASP A 90 25.50 -3.08 15.93
CA ASP A 90 24.81 -1.82 15.64
C ASP A 90 23.38 -1.83 16.23
N SER A 91 23.04 -0.72 16.88
CA SER A 91 21.72 -0.43 17.48
C SER A 91 21.11 0.86 16.92
N SER A 92 21.59 1.31 15.75
CA SER A 92 21.11 2.50 15.07
C SER A 92 19.63 2.40 14.70
N THR A 93 18.97 3.55 14.63
CA THR A 93 17.60 3.63 14.11
C THR A 93 17.50 3.16 12.66
N THR A 94 18.58 3.25 11.88
CA THR A 94 18.62 2.80 10.48
C THR A 94 18.51 1.27 10.40
N LYS A 95 19.27 0.54 11.23
CA LYS A 95 19.16 -0.92 11.32
C LYS A 95 17.76 -1.36 11.74
N SER A 96 17.21 -0.75 12.78
CA SER A 96 15.85 -1.04 13.26
C SER A 96 14.78 -0.79 12.18
N LYS A 97 14.91 0.29 11.40
CA LYS A 97 14.02 0.55 10.25
C LYS A 97 14.15 -0.51 9.16
N TYR A 98 15.36 -0.97 8.86
CA TYR A 98 15.59 -2.01 7.86
C TYR A 98 14.95 -3.35 8.26
N GLU A 99 15.06 -3.73 9.53
CA GLU A 99 14.48 -4.95 10.08
C GLU A 99 12.94 -4.95 10.05
N HIS A 100 12.32 -3.77 10.14
CA HIS A 100 10.87 -3.62 10.18
C HIS A 100 10.17 -4.33 9.01
N GLN A 101 9.16 -5.18 9.29
CA GLN A 101 8.48 -6.02 8.28
C GLN A 101 7.82 -5.19 7.16
N ASN A 102 7.34 -4.00 7.50
CA ASN A 102 6.72 -3.06 6.57
C ASN A 102 7.71 -2.33 5.65
N ASN A 103 9.03 -2.45 5.88
CA ASN A 103 10.03 -1.78 5.06
C ASN A 103 10.27 -2.59 3.77
N LEU A 104 9.90 -1.99 2.65
CA LEU A 104 10.07 -2.52 1.29
C LEU A 104 11.05 -1.68 0.46
N GLY A 105 11.81 -0.78 1.09
CA GLY A 105 12.74 0.15 0.41
C GLY A 105 13.81 -0.54 -0.41
N TRP A 106 14.21 -1.76 -0.04
CA TRP A 106 15.16 -2.59 -0.79
C TRP A 106 14.66 -3.02 -2.19
N LEU A 107 13.36 -2.86 -2.50
CA LEU A 107 12.82 -2.99 -3.86
C LEU A 107 12.95 -1.71 -4.69
N LEU A 108 13.11 -0.56 -4.05
CA LEU A 108 13.03 0.76 -4.66
C LEU A 108 14.40 1.42 -4.80
N SER A 109 15.33 1.10 -3.90
CA SER A 109 16.71 1.57 -3.93
C SER A 109 17.68 0.45 -3.55
N ALA A 110 18.93 0.59 -3.99
CA ALA A 110 19.98 -0.34 -3.60
C ALA A 110 20.12 -0.36 -2.06
N PRO A 111 20.26 -1.55 -1.44
CA PRO A 111 20.56 -1.61 -0.01
C PRO A 111 21.96 -1.02 0.21
N GLU A 112 22.06 -0.08 1.15
CA GLU A 112 23.33 0.48 1.58
C GLU A 112 24.03 -0.56 2.49
N LEU A 113 25.28 -0.90 2.17
CA LEU A 113 26.14 -1.77 3.01
C LEU A 113 27.01 -0.85 3.85
N TYR A 114 26.88 -0.92 5.18
CA TYR A 114 27.56 -0.03 6.12
C TYR A 114 28.81 -0.67 6.74
N ASP A 115 28.81 -1.98 7.02
CA ASP A 115 30.02 -2.72 7.41
C ASP A 115 30.71 -3.27 6.15
N THR A 116 31.83 -2.66 5.78
CA THR A 116 32.52 -2.94 4.53
C THR A 116 33.87 -3.61 4.70
N ASN A 117 34.35 -3.69 5.93
CA ASN A 117 35.59 -4.38 6.29
C ASN A 117 35.31 -5.76 6.95
N GLY A 118 34.05 -6.04 7.31
CA GLY A 118 33.57 -7.31 7.86
C GLY A 118 33.90 -7.51 9.34
N ASP A 119 34.12 -6.44 10.10
CA ASP A 119 34.44 -6.49 11.53
C ASP A 119 33.20 -6.39 12.45
N ASN A 120 32.00 -6.32 11.86
CA ASN A 120 30.70 -6.21 12.52
C ASN A 120 30.49 -4.91 13.32
N ASP A 121 31.17 -3.83 12.94
CA ASP A 121 30.84 -2.48 13.35
C ASP A 121 30.54 -1.55 12.16
N THR A 122 30.22 -0.30 12.44
CA THR A 122 30.09 0.74 11.41
C THR A 122 30.92 1.93 11.87
N ASP A 123 32.11 2.08 11.33
CA ASP A 123 33.07 3.09 11.76
C ASP A 123 33.64 3.89 10.56
N SER A 124 34.61 4.76 10.84
CA SER A 124 35.27 5.55 9.79
C SER A 124 36.19 4.72 8.87
N SER A 125 36.42 3.45 9.22
CA SER A 125 37.18 2.47 8.45
C SER A 125 36.30 1.80 7.39
N ASP A 126 34.98 1.96 7.47
CA ASP A 126 34.05 1.57 6.43
C ASP A 126 34.04 2.55 5.26
N GLY A 127 34.46 2.08 4.08
CA GLY A 127 34.45 2.90 2.86
C GLY A 127 33.03 3.19 2.37
N ASP A 128 32.85 4.23 1.54
CA ASP A 128 31.56 4.77 1.07
C ASP A 128 30.44 3.70 0.86
N PRO A 129 29.36 3.72 1.67
CA PRO A 129 28.31 2.68 1.70
C PRO A 129 27.44 2.64 0.43
N ARG A 130 27.56 3.65 -0.45
CA ARG A 130 26.65 3.85 -1.60
C ARG A 130 26.94 3.01 -2.84
N ASN A 131 27.99 2.17 -2.86
CA ASN A 131 28.48 1.56 -4.11
C ASN A 131 28.88 0.08 -4.02
N ARG A 132 28.24 -0.69 -3.13
CA ARG A 132 28.79 -1.99 -2.71
C ARG A 132 28.13 -3.23 -3.34
N LEU A 133 27.03 -3.10 -4.09
CA LEU A 133 26.43 -4.20 -4.88
C LEU A 133 26.22 -3.84 -6.35
N PRO A 134 27.27 -3.34 -7.04
CA PRO A 134 27.13 -3.00 -8.45
C PRO A 134 26.75 -4.25 -9.24
N TRP A 135 25.82 -4.07 -10.18
CA TRP A 135 25.48 -5.12 -11.12
C TRP A 135 26.71 -5.57 -11.90
N ASN A 136 27.01 -6.87 -11.82
CA ASN A 136 28.07 -7.49 -12.60
C ASN A 136 27.48 -8.20 -13.82
N HIS A 137 27.66 -7.60 -15.00
CA HIS A 137 27.21 -8.15 -16.28
C HIS A 137 27.82 -9.51 -16.64
N SER A 138 29.01 -9.85 -16.11
CA SER A 138 29.69 -11.10 -16.44
C SER A 138 29.12 -12.29 -15.68
N THR A 139 28.71 -12.08 -14.43
CA THR A 139 28.10 -13.12 -13.59
C THR A 139 26.58 -13.07 -13.61
N GLY A 140 25.99 -11.98 -14.09
CA GLY A 140 24.55 -11.73 -13.97
C GLY A 140 24.12 -11.61 -12.51
N ARG A 141 24.97 -11.01 -11.66
CA ARG A 141 24.73 -10.91 -10.21
C ARG A 141 24.99 -9.51 -9.69
N GLY A 142 24.21 -9.10 -8.69
CA GLY A 142 24.30 -7.80 -8.04
C GLY A 142 22.92 -7.14 -7.93
N TRP A 143 22.86 -5.91 -7.45
CA TRP A 143 21.60 -5.17 -7.45
C TRP A 143 21.34 -4.57 -8.84
N ASN A 144 20.21 -4.93 -9.45
CA ASN A 144 19.79 -4.48 -10.78
C ASN A 144 18.42 -3.79 -10.74
N GLY A 145 18.08 -3.23 -9.58
CA GLY A 145 16.84 -2.50 -9.38
C GLY A 145 16.84 -1.12 -10.05
N PRO A 146 15.80 -0.31 -9.82
CA PRO A 146 14.68 -0.58 -8.92
C PRO A 146 13.77 -1.70 -9.45
N TYR A 147 13.32 -2.59 -8.57
CA TYR A 147 12.44 -3.72 -8.91
C TYR A 147 10.96 -3.33 -8.87
N LEU A 148 10.61 -2.25 -8.18
CA LEU A 148 9.32 -1.58 -8.22
C LEU A 148 9.46 -0.14 -8.76
N THR A 149 8.35 0.45 -9.17
CA THR A 149 8.34 1.84 -9.66
C THR A 149 8.58 2.79 -8.49
N ILE A 150 9.45 3.78 -8.66
CA ILE A 150 9.66 4.82 -7.64
C ILE A 150 8.38 5.60 -7.29
N GLU A 151 7.39 5.62 -8.18
CA GLU A 151 6.07 6.23 -7.95
C GLU A 151 5.22 5.48 -6.93
N SER A 152 5.47 4.19 -6.69
CA SER A 152 4.79 3.42 -5.65
C SER A 152 5.46 3.58 -4.27
N LYS A 153 6.53 4.36 -4.18
CA LYS A 153 7.20 4.66 -2.92
C LYS A 153 6.27 5.50 -2.05
N GLN A 154 5.92 4.98 -0.88
CA GLN A 154 5.21 5.73 0.16
C GLN A 154 6.08 5.74 1.41
N LEU A 155 5.95 6.81 2.20
CA LEU A 155 6.73 6.98 3.41
C LEU A 155 5.87 6.58 4.61
N LEU A 156 6.26 5.54 5.34
CA LEU A 156 5.60 5.12 6.58
C LEU A 156 6.38 5.65 7.77
N SER A 157 5.72 6.42 8.63
CA SER A 157 6.24 6.85 9.92
C SER A 157 5.87 5.86 11.00
N THR A 158 6.82 5.55 11.87
CA THR A 158 6.58 4.83 13.13
C THR A 158 6.60 5.76 14.34
N GLN A 159 6.51 7.08 14.11
CA GLN A 159 6.30 8.07 15.18
C GLN A 159 4.81 8.30 15.42
N ASP A 160 4.50 9.01 16.50
CA ASP A 160 3.14 9.38 16.87
C ASP A 160 2.41 10.17 15.76
N CYS A 161 1.44 9.51 15.12
CA CYS A 161 0.70 10.04 13.99
C CYS A 161 -0.55 10.85 14.37
N ASP A 162 -0.83 11.05 15.67
CA ASP A 162 -1.84 12.00 16.16
C ASP A 162 -1.32 13.46 16.14
N LEU A 163 -0.04 13.66 15.80
CA LEU A 163 0.56 14.98 15.70
C LEU A 163 0.16 15.71 14.41
N SER A 164 -0.04 17.03 14.50
CA SER A 164 -0.28 17.89 13.33
C SER A 164 0.90 17.98 12.37
N VAL A 165 2.12 17.72 12.86
CA VAL A 165 3.33 17.55 12.07
C VAL A 165 4.11 16.37 12.67
N THR A 166 4.16 15.26 11.95
CA THR A 166 4.77 14.00 12.42
C THR A 166 6.28 13.95 12.11
N GLY A 167 6.75 14.70 11.11
CA GLY A 167 8.16 14.66 10.65
C GLY A 167 8.55 13.32 9.99
N SER A 168 9.76 13.24 9.41
CA SER A 168 10.24 12.05 8.69
C SER A 168 11.37 11.28 9.39
N ASN A 169 11.79 11.71 10.58
CA ASN A 169 13.01 11.20 11.22
C ASN A 169 12.98 9.69 11.54
N ASN A 170 11.80 9.12 11.81
CA ASN A 170 11.62 7.68 12.03
C ASN A 170 10.66 7.08 11.00
N SER A 171 10.98 7.31 9.73
CA SER A 171 10.21 6.80 8.61
C SER A 171 11.07 5.98 7.65
N PHE A 172 10.41 5.14 6.86
CA PHE A 172 11.02 4.31 5.84
C PHE A 172 10.05 4.05 4.67
N ASP A 173 10.58 3.51 3.58
CA ASP A 173 9.81 3.22 2.39
C ASP A 173 8.94 1.98 2.58
N ALA A 174 7.65 2.15 2.37
CA ALA A 174 6.63 1.11 2.47
C ALA A 174 5.61 1.28 1.33
N ILE A 175 4.65 0.36 1.26
CA ILE A 175 3.55 0.39 0.29
C ILE A 175 2.27 0.02 1.04
N ALA A 176 1.23 0.84 0.95
CA ALA A 176 -0.09 0.59 1.49
C ALA A 176 -0.88 -0.36 0.58
N ASP A 177 -1.74 -1.17 1.18
CA ASP A 177 -2.75 -1.91 0.45
C ASP A 177 -3.91 -1.00 -0.05
N PRO A 178 -4.70 -1.46 -1.03
CA PRO A 178 -5.85 -0.74 -1.57
C PRO A 178 -7.02 -0.51 -0.62
N PHE A 179 -7.03 -1.07 0.60
CA PHE A 179 -8.16 -0.97 1.53
C PHE A 179 -8.16 0.39 2.27
N GLU A 180 -8.21 1.47 1.50
CA GLU A 180 -8.17 2.84 2.01
C GLU A 180 -9.38 3.14 2.89
N ARG A 181 -9.11 3.66 4.08
CA ARG A 181 -10.13 4.10 5.03
C ARG A 181 -9.67 5.35 5.76
N LYS A 182 -10.64 6.11 6.25
CA LYS A 182 -10.34 7.21 7.17
C LYS A 182 -9.77 6.63 8.47
N LYS A 183 -8.55 7.00 8.81
CA LYS A 183 -7.88 6.55 10.04
C LYS A 183 -7.87 7.67 11.07
N THR A 184 -8.34 7.35 12.27
CA THR A 184 -8.13 8.22 13.44
C THR A 184 -6.91 7.68 14.15
N TYR A 185 -5.84 8.46 14.14
CA TYR A 185 -4.60 8.10 14.83
C TYR A 185 -4.73 8.39 16.32
N SER A 186 -4.05 7.57 17.11
CA SER A 186 -3.89 7.69 18.54
C SER A 186 -2.39 7.68 18.87
N GLY A 187 -2.06 8.08 20.11
CA GLY A 187 -0.68 8.15 20.57
C GLY A 187 0.05 6.82 20.36
N SER A 188 1.11 6.84 19.53
CA SER A 188 1.96 5.72 19.07
C SER A 188 1.56 4.99 17.78
N ASP A 189 0.46 5.36 17.13
CA ASP A 189 0.08 4.75 15.86
C ASP A 189 1.07 5.07 14.73
N SER A 190 1.32 4.10 13.86
CA SER A 190 2.03 4.31 12.60
C SER A 190 1.10 4.77 11.47
N CYS A 191 1.63 5.60 10.58
CA CYS A 191 0.88 6.21 9.49
C CYS A 191 1.72 6.44 8.25
N PHE A 192 1.06 6.44 7.10
CA PHE A 192 1.63 6.96 5.89
C PHE A 192 1.67 8.49 5.94
N LEU A 193 2.74 9.07 5.41
CA LEU A 193 2.95 10.51 5.39
C LEU A 193 2.69 11.09 4.01
N VAL A 194 2.15 12.30 3.99
CA VAL A 194 2.06 13.15 2.80
C VAL A 194 2.74 14.49 3.09
N LEU A 195 3.34 15.09 2.06
CA LEU A 195 3.93 16.41 2.18
C LEU A 195 2.84 17.45 1.90
N ASP A 196 2.50 18.23 2.93
CA ASP A 196 1.51 19.30 2.85
C ASP A 196 2.14 20.63 3.31
N GLU A 197 2.09 21.65 2.45
CA GLU A 197 2.70 22.97 2.69
C GLU A 197 4.17 22.93 3.20
N GLY A 198 4.93 21.91 2.78
CA GLY A 198 6.32 21.71 3.20
C GLY A 198 6.51 20.98 4.53
N ASN A 199 5.42 20.56 5.18
CA ASN A 199 5.42 19.76 6.39
C ASN A 199 4.99 18.31 6.10
N TRP A 200 5.59 17.36 6.79
CA TRP A 200 5.13 15.97 6.76
C TRP A 200 3.97 15.80 7.72
N VAL A 201 2.81 15.43 7.17
CA VAL A 201 1.56 15.21 7.92
C VAL A 201 1.06 13.79 7.70
N SER A 202 0.31 13.27 8.66
CA SER A 202 -0.32 11.95 8.53
C SER A 202 -1.40 11.95 7.45
N ARG A 203 -1.45 10.89 6.65
CA ARG A 203 -2.46 10.73 5.59
C ARG A 203 -3.79 10.32 6.24
N GLU A 204 -4.85 11.09 5.98
CA GLU A 204 -6.18 10.84 6.56
C GLU A 204 -6.83 9.55 6.02
N PHE A 205 -6.62 9.27 4.73
CA PHE A 205 -7.13 8.08 4.04
C PHE A 205 -5.96 7.22 3.56
N ALA A 206 -5.78 6.06 4.16
CA ALA A 206 -4.73 5.12 3.78
C ALA A 206 -5.15 3.68 4.08
N GLY A 207 -4.62 2.74 3.30
CA GLY A 207 -4.65 1.32 3.64
C GLY A 207 -3.57 0.94 4.66
N MET A 208 -3.45 -0.35 4.93
CA MET A 208 -2.41 -0.88 5.81
C MET A 208 -1.14 -1.19 5.03
N PRO A 209 0.06 -1.04 5.63
CA PRO A 209 1.29 -1.36 4.95
C PRO A 209 1.39 -2.86 4.67
N TYR A 210 1.77 -3.25 3.46
CA TYR A 210 2.17 -4.63 3.17
C TYR A 210 3.32 -5.07 4.10
N ARG A 211 3.26 -6.30 4.59
CA ARG A 211 4.31 -6.89 5.45
C ARG A 211 5.10 -7.93 4.69
N TYR A 212 6.41 -7.77 4.67
CA TYR A 212 7.34 -8.84 4.30
C TYR A 212 7.88 -9.48 5.58
N ASP A 213 7.43 -10.70 5.85
CA ASP A 213 7.82 -11.46 7.03
C ASP A 213 8.64 -12.69 6.61
N THR A 214 9.84 -12.82 7.18
CA THR A 214 10.77 -13.91 6.92
C THR A 214 10.53 -15.13 7.80
N ASN A 215 9.74 -15.00 8.86
CA ASN A 215 9.46 -16.07 9.83
C ASN A 215 7.95 -16.22 10.05
N TYR A 216 7.16 -16.00 9.00
CA TYR A 216 5.70 -16.06 9.07
C TYR A 216 5.23 -17.46 9.43
N LYS A 217 4.20 -17.54 10.29
CA LYS A 217 3.62 -18.79 10.76
C LYS A 217 2.12 -18.65 10.85
N ASP A 218 1.42 -19.57 10.19
CA ASP A 218 -0.03 -19.67 10.32
C ASP A 218 -0.45 -21.13 10.18
N SER A 219 -1.26 -21.60 11.12
CA SER A 219 -1.84 -22.94 11.11
C SER A 219 -2.85 -23.16 9.98
N ASN A 220 -3.46 -22.09 9.45
CA ASN A 220 -4.38 -22.15 8.32
C ASN A 220 -3.65 -22.27 6.98
N VAL A 221 -2.37 -21.86 6.91
CA VAL A 221 -1.53 -21.93 5.71
C VAL A 221 -0.62 -23.16 5.80
N SER A 222 -0.99 -24.23 5.08
CA SER A 222 -0.28 -25.52 5.16
C SER A 222 1.22 -25.46 4.84
N GLU A 223 1.65 -24.49 4.04
CA GLU A 223 3.05 -24.27 3.65
C GLU A 223 3.87 -23.53 4.73
N CYS A 224 3.21 -22.96 5.74
CA CYS A 224 3.78 -22.06 6.75
C CYS A 224 3.52 -22.54 8.18
N THR A 225 3.35 -23.84 8.41
CA THR A 225 3.09 -24.39 9.77
C THR A 225 4.27 -24.24 10.73
N SER A 226 5.51 -24.20 10.23
CA SER A 226 6.73 -24.08 11.04
C SER A 226 7.39 -22.71 10.94
N SER A 227 7.61 -22.24 9.72
CA SER A 227 8.18 -20.95 9.33
C SER A 227 8.14 -20.88 7.80
N CYS A 228 7.89 -19.70 7.26
CA CYS A 228 8.02 -19.43 5.84
C CYS A 228 8.31 -17.94 5.61
N ILE A 229 8.71 -17.61 4.38
CA ILE A 229 8.75 -16.22 3.92
C ILE A 229 7.40 -15.91 3.27
N ALA A 230 6.71 -14.89 3.75
CA ALA A 230 5.41 -14.48 3.24
C ALA A 230 5.32 -12.95 3.02
N LEU A 231 4.51 -12.57 2.04
CA LEU A 231 4.01 -11.23 1.85
C LEU A 231 2.55 -11.20 2.30
N ILE A 232 2.19 -10.25 3.16
CA ILE A 232 0.88 -10.21 3.84
C ILE A 232 0.23 -8.83 3.65
N SER A 233 -1.09 -8.81 3.43
CA SER A 233 -1.96 -7.63 3.57
C SER A 233 -2.99 -7.90 4.67
N ALA A 234 -3.33 -6.86 5.42
CA ALA A 234 -4.26 -6.92 6.57
C ALA A 234 -5.74 -7.06 6.17
N GLY A 235 -6.03 -7.36 4.89
CA GLY A 235 -7.38 -7.61 4.43
C GLY A 235 -8.37 -6.46 4.60
N LYS A 236 -9.66 -6.83 4.60
CA LYS A 236 -10.80 -5.92 4.65
C LYS A 236 -10.92 -5.27 6.04
N ASN A 237 -10.53 -5.93 7.12
CA ASN A 237 -10.62 -5.37 8.47
C ASN A 237 -9.44 -4.47 8.86
N SER A 238 -8.31 -4.48 8.12
CA SER A 238 -7.07 -3.76 8.45
C SER A 238 -6.40 -4.17 9.77
N GLU A 239 -6.64 -5.40 10.20
CA GLU A 239 -6.04 -5.99 11.38
C GLU A 239 -5.30 -7.25 10.96
N PHE A 240 -4.00 -7.28 11.19
CA PHE A 240 -3.21 -8.50 10.97
C PHE A 240 -3.56 -9.53 12.04
N ASN A 241 -4.17 -10.63 11.62
CA ASN A 241 -4.76 -11.61 12.50
C ASN A 241 -4.17 -13.00 12.24
N GLU A 242 -3.31 -13.48 13.12
CA GLU A 242 -2.78 -14.85 12.96
C GLU A 242 -3.82 -15.89 13.41
N ALA A 243 -4.19 -16.80 12.52
CA ALA A 243 -4.89 -18.06 12.84
C ALA A 243 -6.25 -17.89 13.57
N THR A 244 -7.03 -16.84 13.27
CA THR A 244 -8.37 -16.63 13.85
C THR A 244 -9.49 -17.00 12.88
N ALA A 245 -10.71 -17.22 13.39
CA ALA A 245 -11.89 -17.50 12.54
C ALA A 245 -12.37 -16.27 11.73
N THR A 246 -11.81 -15.09 12.03
CA THR A 246 -12.09 -13.81 11.38
C THR A 246 -10.91 -13.33 10.54
N ASP A 247 -9.94 -14.22 10.29
CA ASP A 247 -8.77 -13.94 9.48
C ASP A 247 -9.19 -13.73 8.02
N ASP A 248 -8.97 -12.51 7.55
CA ASP A 248 -9.14 -12.04 6.19
C ASP A 248 -7.81 -11.54 5.61
N ASP A 249 -6.69 -11.85 6.27
CA ASP A 249 -5.36 -11.51 5.79
C ASP A 249 -5.12 -12.21 4.46
N ILE A 250 -4.63 -11.44 3.49
CA ILE A 250 -4.27 -11.99 2.18
C ILE A 250 -2.79 -12.30 2.23
N VAL A 251 -2.46 -13.58 2.10
CA VAL A 251 -1.09 -14.09 2.22
C VAL A 251 -0.61 -14.67 0.90
N ILE A 252 0.57 -14.23 0.46
CA ILE A 252 1.34 -14.88 -0.61
C ILE A 252 2.59 -15.49 0.01
N VAL A 253 2.67 -16.82 -0.01
CA VAL A 253 3.87 -17.55 0.39
C VAL A 253 4.92 -17.40 -0.70
N LEU A 254 6.10 -16.90 -0.33
CA LEU A 254 7.24 -16.68 -1.23
C LEU A 254 8.23 -17.85 -1.18
N ARG A 255 8.37 -18.48 -0.01
CA ARG A 255 9.14 -19.71 0.20
C ARG A 255 8.62 -20.44 1.44
N SER A 256 8.34 -21.74 1.32
CA SER A 256 8.14 -22.63 2.46
C SER A 256 9.48 -23.19 2.96
N ASP A 257 9.66 -23.32 4.27
CA ASP A 257 10.87 -23.92 4.87
C ASP A 257 10.74 -25.46 5.01
N GLY A 258 9.87 -26.09 4.20
CA GLY A 258 9.54 -27.52 4.22
C GLY A 258 10.35 -28.40 3.27
#